data_AF-A0A1X7TZD9-F1
#
_entry.id   AF-A0A1X7TZD9-F1
#
_cell.length_a   1.000
_cell.length_b   1.000
_cell.length_c   1.000
_cell.angle_alpha   90.00
_cell.angle_beta   90.00
_cell.angle_gamma   90.00
#
_symmetry.space_group_name_H-M   'P 1'
#
loop_
_entity.id
_entity.type
_entity.pdbx_description
1 polymer ?
#
loop_
_entity_poly.entity_id
_entity_poly.type
_entity_poly.pdbx_seq_one_letter_code
_entity_poly.pdbx_strand_id
1 'polypeptide(L)'
;MFLWGGGRPDLPRVHDSPQKRKLLSTINRLEFRTGHWSSHVTRGTSPPLGAVGYFCTTRNNEIFFFGGDCGHDLCFHNDVNSFNSLTYEWSNIIPTSDAVMKRSEGGMVCMESMGTEYLFMIGGNGSTPTTYQSQYQYIQIVNGCIRTNEQNLLNLSTRQWIIPTISGQCCPPTAGFAIQKITNNKAVMFGGAVPRDDGYDILVNTVYKCQLKSDTTIHWESVKGPVVPASVQWPVERRYHAITSIISDSPTLVMIGGEGNDDQLVNDSWLLNTSQYQWSKIVLPESVTGRQSHSLSSIMMSPDCVWLVVVGGEGTAEWKDVGKGYKQSYSKNITDPNITMLIELHVVLREGEWRVSEVLDSTGLTTEAYQDKYQLLLKKRQWWQNQFIVYPTEREVKLQNYVESLQQELRVSEGNKTSLQEALLEASQQEKTRVEGVKETKLSSTKEEVSTGPTDVYKDNDDLKGEEEEQQTTDTKQTSSQ
;
A
#
# COMPACT_ATOMS: atom_id res chain seq x y z
N MET A 1 17.39 0.79 9.62
CA MET A 1 17.20 0.13 8.30
C MET A 1 18.36 -0.82 8.07
N PHE A 2 18.16 -1.94 7.39
CA PHE A 2 19.21 -2.92 7.07
C PHE A 2 19.40 -3.01 5.55
N LEU A 3 20.64 -3.18 5.11
CA LEU A 3 21.03 -3.34 3.71
C LEU A 3 22.01 -4.53 3.57
N TRP A 4 21.71 -5.44 2.66
CA TRP A 4 22.48 -6.64 2.39
C TRP A 4 22.58 -6.90 0.88
N GLY A 5 23.58 -7.66 0.43
CA GLY A 5 23.71 -8.06 -0.98
C GLY A 5 23.87 -6.90 -1.97
N GLY A 6 23.33 -7.08 -3.18
CA GLY A 6 23.42 -6.18 -4.32
C GLY A 6 24.56 -6.50 -5.29
N GLY A 7 24.46 -5.97 -6.51
CA GLY A 7 25.53 -6.03 -7.52
C GLY A 7 26.66 -5.05 -7.15
N ARG A 8 27.68 -5.53 -6.43
CA ARG A 8 28.80 -4.69 -5.99
C ARG A 8 30.04 -4.90 -6.87
N PRO A 9 30.83 -3.86 -7.18
CA PRO A 9 32.06 -4.02 -7.97
C PRO A 9 33.10 -4.94 -7.33
N ASP A 10 33.11 -5.05 -5.99
CA ASP A 10 34.06 -5.85 -5.22
C ASP A 10 33.59 -7.29 -4.95
N LEU A 11 32.34 -7.62 -5.27
CA LEU A 11 31.79 -8.97 -5.06
C LEU A 11 32.30 -9.92 -6.16
N PRO A 12 33.03 -11.00 -5.82
CA PRO A 12 33.55 -11.93 -6.82
C PRO A 12 32.44 -12.59 -7.65
N ARG A 13 32.58 -12.53 -8.99
CA ARG A 13 31.70 -13.17 -9.98
C ARG A 13 31.98 -14.67 -10.14
N VAL A 14 31.91 -15.40 -9.03
CA VAL A 14 32.05 -16.86 -8.98
C VAL A 14 30.94 -17.43 -8.11
N HIS A 15 30.60 -18.71 -8.29
CA HIS A 15 29.56 -19.36 -7.47
C HIS A 15 29.77 -19.14 -5.98
N ASP A 16 30.95 -19.56 -5.50
CA ASP A 16 31.33 -19.52 -4.10
C ASP A 16 32.85 -19.34 -3.98
N SER A 17 33.25 -18.55 -3.00
CA SER A 17 34.66 -18.41 -2.61
C SER A 17 34.75 -17.88 -1.17
N PRO A 18 35.86 -18.13 -0.45
CA PRO A 18 36.07 -17.57 0.88
C PRO A 18 35.93 -16.04 0.91
N GLN A 19 36.40 -15.35 -0.13
CA GLN A 19 36.27 -13.90 -0.27
C GLN A 19 34.80 -13.48 -0.42
N LYS A 20 34.04 -14.15 -1.28
CA LYS A 20 32.61 -13.85 -1.48
C LYS A 20 31.81 -14.08 -0.20
N ARG A 21 32.00 -15.22 0.47
CA ARG A 21 31.37 -15.51 1.77
C ARG A 21 31.71 -14.45 2.80
N LYS A 22 32.97 -14.01 2.88
CA LYS A 22 33.39 -12.95 3.80
C LYS A 22 32.63 -11.64 3.56
N LEU A 23 32.45 -11.22 2.31
CA LEU A 23 31.71 -10.01 1.97
C LEU A 23 30.20 -10.14 2.28
N LEU A 24 29.62 -11.30 2.00
CA LEU A 24 28.19 -11.57 2.25
C LEU A 24 27.85 -11.81 3.73
N SER A 25 28.84 -12.16 4.57
CA SER A 25 28.70 -12.27 6.04
C SER A 25 28.65 -10.94 6.78
N THR A 26 28.40 -9.84 6.06
CA THR A 26 28.21 -8.51 6.64
C THR A 26 26.89 -7.93 6.22
N ILE A 27 26.22 -7.26 7.15
CA ILE A 27 25.02 -6.49 6.90
C ILE A 27 25.22 -5.05 7.37
N ASN A 28 24.76 -4.10 6.55
CA ASN A 28 24.86 -2.68 6.88
C ASN A 28 23.58 -2.23 7.59
N ARG A 29 23.74 -1.41 8.63
CA ARG A 29 22.63 -0.79 9.37
C ARG A 29 22.76 0.74 9.32
N LEU A 30 21.73 1.39 8.82
CA LEU A 30 21.56 2.84 8.94
C LEU A 30 20.98 3.17 10.31
N GLU A 31 21.73 3.92 11.10
CA GLU A 31 21.33 4.45 12.40
C GLU A 31 20.67 5.82 12.22
N PHE A 32 19.35 5.90 12.37
CA PHE A 32 18.63 7.17 12.15
C PHE A 32 19.02 8.26 13.15
N ARG A 33 19.50 7.90 14.35
CA ARG A 33 19.94 8.87 15.34
C ARG A 33 21.10 9.74 14.86
N THR A 34 22.02 9.14 14.09
CA THR A 34 23.24 9.81 13.64
C THR A 34 23.28 9.99 12.12
N GLY A 35 22.38 9.32 11.39
CA GLY A 35 22.40 9.23 9.94
C GLY A 35 23.56 8.41 9.36
N HIS A 36 24.33 7.70 10.20
CA HIS A 36 25.50 6.96 9.76
C HIS A 36 25.18 5.49 9.49
N TRP A 37 25.84 4.94 8.48
CA TRP A 37 25.88 3.50 8.23
C TRP A 37 26.93 2.83 9.11
N SER A 38 26.63 1.62 9.57
CA SER A 38 27.56 0.75 10.30
C SER A 38 27.48 -0.67 9.75
N SER A 39 28.63 -1.32 9.57
CA SER A 39 28.70 -2.70 9.09
C SER A 39 28.82 -3.67 10.26
N HIS A 40 28.01 -4.72 10.26
CA HIS A 40 27.95 -5.73 11.31
C HIS A 40 28.18 -7.12 10.74
N VAL A 41 29.06 -7.89 11.38
CA VAL A 41 29.28 -9.29 11.02
C VAL A 41 28.09 -10.12 11.51
N THR A 42 27.53 -10.95 10.62
CA THR A 42 26.38 -11.78 10.93
C THR A 42 26.79 -13.17 11.44
N ARG A 43 25.89 -13.81 12.17
CA ARG A 43 26.09 -15.14 12.79
C ARG A 43 25.05 -16.14 12.29
N GLY A 44 25.07 -17.36 12.82
CA GLY A 44 24.13 -18.43 12.49
C GLY A 44 24.56 -19.21 11.25
N THR A 45 23.58 -19.60 10.43
CA THR A 45 23.85 -20.26 9.13
C THR A 45 24.57 -19.31 8.17
N SER A 46 25.21 -19.85 7.13
CA SER A 46 25.84 -19.00 6.11
C SER A 46 24.77 -18.15 5.40
N PRO A 47 25.02 -16.85 5.18
CA PRO A 47 24.12 -16.02 4.37
C PRO A 47 23.92 -16.61 2.96
N PRO A 48 22.78 -16.32 2.31
CA PRO A 48 22.51 -16.81 0.97
C PRO A 48 23.56 -16.34 -0.04
N LEU A 49 23.83 -17.17 -1.05
CA LEU A 49 24.75 -16.83 -2.15
C LEU A 49 24.07 -16.03 -3.27
N GLY A 50 22.75 -16.14 -3.40
CA GLY A 50 21.90 -15.36 -4.32
C GLY A 50 21.80 -13.90 -3.87
N ALA A 51 22.90 -13.15 -4.00
CA ALA A 51 23.02 -11.81 -3.44
C ALA A 51 22.40 -10.71 -4.32
N VAL A 52 21.99 -11.01 -5.55
CA VAL A 52 21.49 -10.01 -6.52
C VAL A 52 20.06 -10.35 -6.93
N GLY A 53 19.16 -9.36 -6.94
CA GLY A 53 17.77 -9.53 -7.37
C GLY A 53 16.98 -10.56 -6.56
N TYR A 54 17.41 -10.90 -5.34
CA TYR A 54 16.67 -11.77 -4.44
C TYR A 54 15.33 -11.13 -4.05
N PHE A 55 14.38 -11.96 -3.64
CA PHE A 55 13.09 -11.48 -3.21
C PHE A 55 13.19 -11.21 -1.71
N CYS A 56 12.55 -10.15 -1.22
CA CYS A 56 12.67 -9.74 0.18
C CYS A 56 11.32 -9.29 0.75
N THR A 57 11.02 -9.72 1.98
CA THR A 57 9.89 -9.18 2.76
C THR A 57 10.24 -9.21 4.24
N THR A 58 9.62 -8.33 5.02
CA THR A 58 9.80 -8.28 6.46
C THR A 58 8.58 -8.80 7.20
N ARG A 59 8.79 -9.49 8.32
CA ARG A 59 7.77 -9.85 9.31
C ARG A 59 8.33 -9.59 10.70
N ASN A 60 7.82 -8.58 11.39
CA ASN A 60 8.32 -8.16 12.71
C ASN A 60 9.84 -7.87 12.66
N ASN A 61 10.63 -8.62 13.43
CA ASN A 61 12.10 -8.51 13.48
C ASN A 61 12.81 -9.48 12.52
N GLU A 62 12.07 -10.19 11.68
CA GLU A 62 12.63 -11.12 10.70
C GLU A 62 12.55 -10.53 9.30
N ILE A 63 13.64 -10.66 8.56
CA ILE A 63 13.72 -10.33 7.14
C ILE A 63 13.90 -11.65 6.39
N PHE A 64 12.97 -11.96 5.49
CA PHE A 64 13.02 -13.16 4.68
C PHE A 64 13.63 -12.86 3.31
N PHE A 65 14.43 -13.81 2.83
CA PHE A 65 15.12 -13.76 1.54
C PHE A 65 14.81 -15.04 0.78
N PHE A 66 14.47 -14.90 -0.51
CA PHE A 66 14.28 -16.03 -1.42
C PHE A 66 15.05 -15.82 -2.71
N GLY A 67 15.75 -16.87 -3.14
CA GLY A 67 16.38 -16.95 -4.44
C GLY A 67 17.48 -15.94 -4.68
N GLY A 68 17.48 -15.32 -5.87
CA GLY A 68 18.50 -14.38 -6.32
C GLY A 68 19.57 -15.00 -7.21
N ASP A 69 20.25 -14.15 -7.98
CA ASP A 69 21.43 -14.46 -8.76
C ASP A 69 22.67 -14.33 -7.88
N CYS A 70 23.59 -15.29 -7.99
CA CYS A 70 24.85 -15.24 -7.28
C CYS A 70 25.95 -14.51 -8.07
N GLY A 71 25.68 -14.03 -9.29
CA GLY A 71 26.56 -13.16 -10.07
C GLY A 71 27.55 -13.89 -10.97
N HIS A 72 27.27 -15.16 -11.33
CA HIS A 72 28.01 -15.91 -12.36
C HIS A 72 27.08 -16.81 -13.19
N ASP A 73 27.39 -17.00 -14.46
CA ASP A 73 26.90 -18.06 -15.38
C ASP A 73 25.43 -18.48 -15.22
N LEU A 74 24.50 -17.51 -15.15
CA LEU A 74 23.05 -17.76 -14.98
C LEU A 74 22.74 -18.65 -13.76
N CYS A 75 23.48 -18.47 -12.67
CA CYS A 75 23.35 -19.26 -11.47
C CYS A 75 22.44 -18.59 -10.44
N PHE A 76 21.18 -19.01 -10.50
CA PHE A 76 20.13 -18.58 -9.59
C PHE A 76 19.91 -19.55 -8.44
N HIS A 77 19.27 -19.05 -7.39
CA HIS A 77 18.93 -19.78 -6.19
C HIS A 77 17.41 -19.85 -5.98
N ASN A 78 16.96 -20.68 -5.03
CA ASN A 78 15.57 -20.81 -4.58
C ASN A 78 15.45 -21.22 -3.10
N ASP A 79 16.54 -21.15 -2.35
CA ASP A 79 16.50 -21.36 -0.91
C ASP A 79 15.81 -20.18 -0.22
N VAL A 80 15.21 -20.44 0.94
CA VAL A 80 14.57 -19.43 1.79
C VAL A 80 15.39 -19.28 3.05
N ASN A 81 15.84 -18.07 3.31
CA ASN A 81 16.60 -17.72 4.50
C ASN A 81 15.88 -16.61 5.27
N SER A 82 16.04 -16.60 6.60
CA SER A 82 15.63 -15.49 7.43
C SER A 82 16.83 -14.86 8.11
N PHE A 83 16.76 -13.55 8.34
CA PHE A 83 17.70 -12.78 9.13
C PHE A 83 16.96 -12.14 10.30
N ASN A 84 17.41 -12.40 11.51
CA ASN A 84 16.88 -11.78 12.72
C ASN A 84 17.59 -10.44 12.98
N SER A 85 16.84 -9.34 12.90
CA SER A 85 17.39 -7.99 13.04
C SER A 85 17.83 -7.61 14.44
N LEU A 86 17.44 -8.39 15.47
CA LEU A 86 17.85 -8.17 16.85
C LEU A 86 19.14 -8.93 17.18
N THR A 87 19.24 -10.19 16.74
CA THR A 87 20.38 -11.05 17.08
C THR A 87 21.49 -11.05 16.02
N TYR A 88 21.23 -10.47 14.84
CA TYR A 88 22.13 -10.51 13.67
C TYR A 88 22.45 -11.93 13.20
N GLU A 89 21.49 -12.84 13.34
CA GLU A 89 21.63 -14.25 12.98
C GLU A 89 20.83 -14.62 11.74
N TRP A 90 21.47 -15.37 10.85
CA TRP A 90 20.85 -16.01 9.70
C TRP A 90 20.36 -17.40 10.05
N SER A 91 19.17 -17.75 9.55
CA SER A 91 18.62 -19.10 9.59
C SER A 91 18.22 -19.55 8.20
N ASN A 92 18.70 -20.72 7.78
CA ASN A 92 18.16 -21.39 6.59
C ASN A 92 16.80 -22.01 6.95
N ILE A 93 15.73 -21.48 6.36
CA ILE A 93 14.36 -21.94 6.62
C ILE A 93 14.05 -23.12 5.71
N ILE A 94 14.35 -22.98 4.43
CA ILE A 94 14.20 -24.02 3.41
C ILE A 94 15.49 -24.08 2.58
N PRO A 95 16.15 -25.24 2.48
CA PRO A 95 17.25 -25.42 1.55
C PRO A 95 16.75 -25.43 0.10
N THR A 96 17.67 -25.42 -0.86
CA THR A 96 17.35 -25.59 -2.29
C THR A 96 16.40 -26.77 -2.53
N SER A 97 15.40 -26.55 -3.38
CA SER A 97 14.36 -27.54 -3.69
C SER A 97 14.21 -27.72 -5.20
N ASP A 98 13.80 -28.91 -5.65
CA ASP A 98 13.44 -29.14 -7.06
C ASP A 98 11.97 -28.78 -7.36
N ALA A 99 11.17 -28.49 -6.31
CA ALA A 99 9.75 -28.16 -6.44
C ALA A 99 9.49 -26.72 -6.92
N VAL A 100 10.46 -25.83 -6.73
CA VAL A 100 10.36 -24.40 -7.02
C VAL A 100 11.49 -24.01 -7.96
N MET A 101 11.20 -23.20 -8.97
CA MET A 101 12.22 -22.72 -9.90
C MET A 101 13.26 -21.81 -9.21
N LYS A 102 14.54 -21.96 -9.56
CA LYS A 102 15.63 -21.04 -9.19
C LYS A 102 15.52 -19.74 -9.97
N ARG A 103 15.35 -18.61 -9.27
CA ARG A 103 15.02 -17.32 -9.91
C ARG A 103 15.38 -16.08 -9.09
N SER A 104 15.49 -14.95 -9.78
CA SER A 104 15.67 -13.58 -9.26
C SER A 104 14.66 -12.62 -9.90
N GLU A 105 14.64 -11.37 -9.46
CA GLU A 105 13.85 -10.27 -10.02
C GLU A 105 12.32 -10.51 -10.05
N GLY A 106 11.83 -11.37 -9.16
CA GLY A 106 10.42 -11.52 -8.87
C GLY A 106 10.04 -10.81 -7.57
N GLY A 107 8.92 -11.21 -6.99
CA GLY A 107 8.36 -10.56 -5.81
C GLY A 107 8.07 -11.52 -4.67
N MET A 108 8.23 -11.07 -3.43
CA MET A 108 7.82 -11.79 -2.23
C MET A 108 7.06 -10.87 -1.27
N VAL A 109 5.97 -11.37 -0.70
CA VAL A 109 5.23 -10.70 0.37
C VAL A 109 4.79 -11.70 1.44
N CYS A 110 4.79 -11.27 2.71
CA CYS A 110 4.29 -12.08 3.82
C CYS A 110 2.77 -11.87 3.99
N MET A 111 1.97 -12.89 3.72
CA MET A 111 0.51 -12.86 3.83
C MET A 111 0.01 -13.75 4.96
N GLU A 112 -1.24 -13.54 5.38
CA GLU A 112 -1.91 -14.32 6.41
C GLU A 112 -3.31 -14.74 5.94
N SER A 113 -3.69 -15.97 6.23
CA SER A 113 -5.05 -16.49 6.06
C SER A 113 -5.41 -17.37 7.25
N MET A 114 -6.56 -17.09 7.88
CA MET A 114 -7.08 -17.86 9.02
C MET A 114 -6.05 -18.04 10.15
N GLY A 115 -5.28 -16.99 10.47
CA GLY A 115 -4.25 -17.01 11.51
C GLY A 115 -2.96 -17.74 11.12
N THR A 116 -2.84 -18.26 9.89
CA THR A 116 -1.62 -18.89 9.39
C THR A 116 -0.88 -17.93 8.47
N GLU A 117 0.44 -17.81 8.67
CA GLU A 117 1.30 -16.93 7.89
C GLU A 117 2.02 -17.68 6.76
N TYR A 118 2.10 -17.04 5.60
CA TYR A 118 2.70 -17.56 4.39
C TYR A 118 3.66 -16.54 3.77
N LEU A 119 4.77 -17.02 3.23
CA LEU A 119 5.51 -16.25 2.24
C LEU A 119 4.93 -16.57 0.87
N PHE A 120 4.48 -15.55 0.16
CA PHE A 120 4.00 -15.66 -1.21
C PHE A 120 5.06 -15.13 -2.17
N MET A 121 5.52 -15.98 -3.09
CA MET A 121 6.52 -15.66 -4.11
C MET A 121 5.90 -15.76 -5.49
N ILE A 122 6.22 -14.81 -6.36
CA ILE A 122 5.71 -14.77 -7.73
C ILE A 122 6.76 -14.30 -8.73
N GLY A 123 6.72 -14.91 -9.92
CA GLY A 123 7.39 -14.43 -11.11
C GLY A 123 8.91 -14.41 -11.01
N GLY A 124 9.54 -13.60 -11.85
CA GLY A 124 10.98 -13.47 -11.94
C GLY A 124 11.58 -14.13 -13.18
N ASN A 125 12.90 -14.04 -13.28
CA ASN A 125 13.72 -14.68 -14.30
C ASN A 125 14.67 -15.68 -13.64
N GLY A 126 15.05 -16.75 -14.33
CA GLY A 126 15.91 -17.76 -13.71
C GLY A 126 16.42 -18.83 -14.65
N SER A 127 16.94 -19.91 -14.07
CA SER A 127 17.45 -21.06 -14.82
C SER A 127 16.34 -22.05 -15.16
N THR A 128 16.61 -22.98 -16.08
CA THR A 128 15.67 -24.04 -16.47
C THR A 128 15.10 -24.76 -15.24
N PRO A 129 13.76 -24.78 -15.05
CA PRO A 129 13.13 -25.47 -13.93
C PRO A 129 13.44 -26.98 -13.94
N THR A 130 13.67 -27.56 -12.76
CA THR A 130 13.72 -29.02 -12.60
C THR A 130 12.32 -29.63 -12.76
N THR A 131 11.29 -28.93 -12.26
CA THR A 131 9.90 -29.37 -12.30
C THR A 131 9.04 -28.30 -12.97
N TYR A 132 8.24 -28.71 -13.96
CA TYR A 132 7.29 -27.83 -14.64
C TYR A 132 5.89 -28.00 -14.05
N GLN A 133 5.26 -26.90 -13.68
CA GLN A 133 3.86 -26.87 -13.28
C GLN A 133 3.00 -26.43 -14.46
N SER A 134 1.99 -27.22 -14.83
CA SER A 134 1.17 -26.99 -16.03
C SER A 134 0.36 -25.68 -16.00
N GLN A 135 0.10 -25.15 -14.80
CA GLN A 135 -0.64 -23.90 -14.62
C GLN A 135 0.22 -22.63 -14.79
N TYR A 136 1.54 -22.78 -14.89
CA TYR A 136 2.47 -21.65 -15.08
C TYR A 136 3.10 -21.68 -16.47
N GLN A 137 3.57 -20.53 -16.90
CA GLN A 137 4.27 -20.35 -18.16
C GLN A 137 5.77 -20.16 -17.89
N TYR A 138 6.58 -20.76 -18.75
CA TYR A 138 8.04 -20.75 -18.68
C TYR A 138 8.57 -20.41 -20.08
N ILE A 139 9.00 -19.16 -20.27
CA ILE A 139 9.38 -18.64 -21.58
C ILE A 139 10.87 -18.37 -21.59
N GLN A 140 11.61 -19.02 -22.49
CA GLN A 140 13.02 -18.75 -22.69
C GLN A 140 13.20 -17.44 -23.46
N ILE A 141 13.95 -16.51 -22.87
CA ILE A 141 14.29 -15.22 -23.49
C ILE A 141 15.69 -15.27 -24.12
N VAL A 142 16.03 -14.26 -24.93
CA VAL A 142 17.24 -14.23 -25.77
C VAL A 142 18.54 -14.47 -24.98
N ASN A 143 18.60 -14.04 -23.72
CA ASN A 143 19.80 -14.21 -22.87
C ASN A 143 19.93 -15.62 -22.25
N GLY A 144 19.02 -16.55 -22.57
CA GLY A 144 19.03 -17.93 -22.06
C GLY A 144 18.28 -18.14 -20.74
N CYS A 145 17.90 -17.07 -20.03
CA CYS A 145 17.05 -17.19 -18.85
C CYS A 145 15.64 -17.63 -19.23
N ILE A 146 14.94 -18.20 -18.26
CA ILE A 146 13.52 -18.51 -18.31
C ILE A 146 12.77 -17.43 -17.52
N ARG A 147 11.82 -16.76 -18.17
CA ARG A 147 10.86 -15.85 -17.54
C ARG A 147 9.61 -16.65 -17.14
N THR A 148 9.09 -16.42 -15.95
CA THR A 148 7.92 -17.18 -15.46
C THR A 148 6.90 -16.32 -14.73
N ASN A 149 5.68 -16.84 -14.60
CA ASN A 149 4.65 -16.38 -13.66
C ASN A 149 4.39 -17.41 -12.55
N GLU A 150 5.34 -18.31 -12.31
CA GLU A 150 5.27 -19.29 -11.23
C GLU A 150 5.01 -18.62 -9.88
N GLN A 151 4.10 -19.23 -9.12
CA GLN A 151 3.64 -18.77 -7.82
C GLN A 151 3.83 -19.86 -6.78
N ASN A 152 4.35 -19.52 -5.61
CA ASN A 152 4.53 -20.49 -4.54
C ASN A 152 4.15 -19.86 -3.20
N LEU A 153 3.47 -20.65 -2.36
CA LEU A 153 3.24 -20.31 -0.96
C LEU A 153 4.17 -21.17 -0.10
N LEU A 154 4.84 -20.56 0.87
CA LEU A 154 5.55 -21.28 1.91
C LEU A 154 4.84 -21.04 3.24
N ASN A 155 4.26 -22.09 3.81
CA ASN A 155 3.68 -22.03 5.16
C ASN A 155 4.82 -21.90 6.17
N LEU A 156 4.84 -20.80 6.93
CA LEU A 156 5.93 -20.52 7.87
C LEU A 156 5.93 -21.44 9.10
N SER A 157 4.76 -21.94 9.50
CA SER A 157 4.61 -22.83 10.65
C SER A 157 5.07 -24.25 10.34
N THR A 158 4.66 -24.79 9.18
CA THR A 158 4.99 -26.17 8.79
C THR A 158 6.25 -26.26 7.95
N ARG A 159 6.74 -25.14 7.41
CA ARG A 159 7.88 -25.07 6.48
C ARG A 159 7.66 -25.93 5.23
N GLN A 160 6.44 -25.93 4.71
CA GLN A 160 6.06 -26.68 3.52
C GLN A 160 5.66 -25.76 2.38
N TRP A 161 6.13 -26.12 1.19
CA TRP A 161 5.71 -25.52 -0.07
C TRP A 161 4.30 -25.95 -0.42
N ILE A 162 3.53 -24.98 -0.91
CA ILE A 162 2.18 -25.15 -1.42
C ILE A 162 2.16 -24.52 -2.81
N ILE A 163 1.68 -25.29 -3.79
CA ILE A 163 1.38 -24.80 -5.12
C ILE A 163 -0.03 -24.24 -5.07
N PRO A 164 -0.21 -22.91 -5.09
CA PRO A 164 -1.54 -22.31 -4.94
C PRO A 164 -2.39 -22.57 -6.19
N THR A 165 -3.69 -22.69 -5.98
CA THR A 165 -4.69 -22.55 -7.04
C THR A 165 -4.82 -21.08 -7.39
N ILE A 166 -4.77 -20.77 -8.69
CA ILE A 166 -4.86 -19.40 -9.20
C ILE A 166 -6.28 -19.15 -9.71
N SER A 167 -6.86 -18.02 -9.31
CA SER A 167 -8.15 -17.56 -9.81
C SER A 167 -8.06 -16.12 -10.30
N GLY A 168 -8.94 -15.75 -11.24
CA GLY A 168 -8.96 -14.42 -11.84
C GLY A 168 -7.87 -14.20 -12.89
N GLN A 169 -7.43 -12.96 -13.05
CA GLN A 169 -6.52 -12.52 -14.11
C GLN A 169 -5.11 -12.28 -13.56
N CYS A 170 -4.31 -13.34 -13.49
CA CYS A 170 -2.91 -13.26 -13.11
C CYS A 170 -2.07 -12.57 -14.19
N CYS A 171 -0.92 -12.01 -13.79
CA CYS A 171 0.07 -11.50 -14.72
C CYS A 171 0.65 -12.61 -15.64
N PRO A 172 1.07 -12.25 -16.86
CA PRO A 172 1.90 -13.12 -17.69
C PRO A 172 3.29 -13.30 -17.05
N PRO A 173 4.19 -14.14 -17.60
CA PRO A 173 5.57 -14.21 -17.16
C PRO A 173 6.23 -12.84 -17.09
N THR A 174 6.58 -12.41 -15.88
CA THR A 174 7.02 -11.04 -15.61
C THR A 174 8.21 -11.04 -14.64
N ALA A 175 9.17 -10.14 -14.83
CA ALA A 175 10.28 -9.87 -13.91
C ALA A 175 10.55 -8.36 -13.81
N GLY A 176 11.31 -7.94 -12.81
CA GLY A 176 11.67 -6.53 -12.58
C GLY A 176 10.47 -5.65 -12.20
N PHE A 177 9.38 -6.24 -11.76
CA PHE A 177 8.21 -5.54 -11.22
C PHE A 177 8.40 -5.26 -9.73
N ALA A 178 7.56 -4.41 -9.17
CA ALA A 178 7.45 -4.23 -7.72
C ALA A 178 6.13 -4.81 -7.20
N ILE A 179 6.17 -5.50 -6.06
CA ILE A 179 4.98 -5.98 -5.34
C ILE A 179 5.07 -5.51 -3.88
N GLN A 180 3.96 -5.03 -3.34
CA GLN A 180 3.89 -4.52 -1.98
C GLN A 180 2.62 -5.02 -1.28
N LYS A 181 2.80 -5.51 -0.05
CA LYS A 181 1.69 -5.86 0.86
C LYS A 181 0.92 -4.59 1.24
N ILE A 182 -0.40 -4.63 1.12
CA ILE A 182 -1.31 -3.55 1.53
C ILE A 182 -2.13 -3.92 2.77
N THR A 183 -2.53 -5.17 2.92
CA THR A 183 -3.21 -5.70 4.11
C THR A 183 -2.68 -7.10 4.42
N ASN A 184 -3.14 -7.74 5.51
CA ASN A 184 -2.69 -9.08 5.88
C ASN A 184 -2.83 -10.12 4.77
N ASN A 185 -3.87 -10.02 3.94
CA ASN A 185 -4.14 -10.97 2.86
C ASN A 185 -4.14 -10.35 1.46
N LYS A 186 -3.72 -9.09 1.29
CA LYS A 186 -3.71 -8.42 -0.03
C LYS A 186 -2.36 -7.77 -0.33
N ALA A 187 -1.99 -7.80 -1.60
CA ALA A 187 -0.85 -7.08 -2.15
C ALA A 187 -1.21 -6.46 -3.50
N VAL A 188 -0.40 -5.48 -3.91
CA VAL A 188 -0.49 -4.85 -5.23
C VAL A 188 0.85 -5.00 -5.93
N MET A 189 0.80 -5.38 -7.19
CA MET A 189 1.94 -5.50 -8.09
C MET A 189 1.81 -4.47 -9.21
N PHE A 190 2.93 -3.85 -9.61
CA PHE A 190 2.95 -2.89 -10.72
C PHE A 190 4.18 -3.08 -11.60
N GLY A 191 3.97 -2.87 -12.89
CA GLY A 191 5.02 -2.80 -13.90
C GLY A 191 5.73 -4.13 -14.16
N GLY A 192 7.00 -4.02 -14.56
CA GLY A 192 7.87 -5.12 -14.94
C GLY A 192 8.02 -5.30 -16.45
N ALA A 193 8.77 -6.34 -16.81
CA ALA A 193 9.04 -6.74 -18.19
C ALA A 193 8.39 -8.09 -18.48
N VAL A 194 7.70 -8.16 -19.61
CA VAL A 194 7.02 -9.35 -20.14
C VAL A 194 7.70 -9.75 -21.46
N PRO A 195 7.89 -11.04 -21.74
CA PRO A 195 8.53 -11.47 -22.98
C PRO A 195 7.56 -11.35 -24.16
N ARG A 196 8.10 -10.87 -25.30
CA ARG A 196 7.46 -10.87 -26.61
C ARG A 196 7.72 -12.20 -27.33
N ASP A 197 7.01 -12.43 -28.43
CA ASP A 197 7.17 -13.63 -29.27
C ASP A 197 8.58 -13.78 -29.89
N ASP A 198 9.31 -12.67 -30.05
CA ASP A 198 10.70 -12.66 -30.53
C ASP A 198 11.75 -12.86 -29.42
N GLY A 199 11.30 -13.08 -28.18
CA GLY A 199 12.15 -13.30 -27.01
C GLY A 199 12.70 -12.03 -26.36
N TYR A 200 12.39 -10.83 -26.88
CA TYR A 200 12.72 -9.55 -26.25
C TYR A 200 11.66 -9.12 -25.25
N ASP A 201 11.99 -8.14 -24.40
CA ASP A 201 11.07 -7.64 -23.38
C ASP A 201 10.16 -6.51 -23.92
N ILE A 202 8.93 -6.49 -23.41
CA ILE A 202 8.02 -5.34 -23.42
C ILE A 202 7.78 -4.93 -21.96
N LEU A 203 7.95 -3.65 -21.66
CA LEU A 203 7.63 -3.11 -20.35
C LEU A 203 6.13 -2.91 -20.24
N VAL A 204 5.60 -3.07 -19.03
CA VAL A 204 4.17 -2.88 -18.75
C VAL A 204 3.96 -1.86 -17.64
N ASN A 205 2.74 -1.33 -17.54
CA ASN A 205 2.26 -0.43 -16.48
C ASN A 205 0.93 -0.92 -15.90
N THR A 206 0.65 -2.23 -15.99
CA THR A 206 -0.58 -2.79 -15.43
C THR A 206 -0.47 -2.89 -13.92
N VAL A 207 -1.53 -2.48 -13.21
CA VAL A 207 -1.67 -2.73 -11.77
C VAL A 207 -2.37 -4.08 -11.60
N TYR A 208 -1.82 -4.95 -10.77
CA TYR A 208 -2.46 -6.22 -10.40
C TYR A 208 -2.71 -6.25 -8.91
N LYS A 209 -3.93 -6.61 -8.51
CA LYS A 209 -4.29 -6.88 -7.12
C LYS A 209 -4.18 -8.36 -6.87
N CYS A 210 -3.52 -8.73 -5.79
CA CYS A 210 -3.43 -10.09 -5.30
C CYS A 210 -4.17 -10.19 -3.97
N GLN A 211 -5.00 -11.22 -3.81
CA GLN A 211 -5.63 -11.56 -2.54
C GLN A 211 -5.47 -13.05 -2.23
N LEU A 212 -4.94 -13.37 -1.05
CA LEU A 212 -4.99 -14.70 -0.45
C LEU A 212 -6.42 -14.94 0.07
N LYS A 213 -7.20 -15.78 -0.64
CA LYS A 213 -8.61 -16.08 -0.31
C LYS A 213 -8.72 -17.23 0.70
N SER A 214 -7.80 -18.18 0.62
CA SER A 214 -7.66 -19.32 1.53
C SER A 214 -6.17 -19.65 1.69
N ASP A 215 -5.84 -20.65 2.50
CA ASP A 215 -4.50 -21.22 2.65
C ASP A 215 -3.86 -21.77 1.35
N THR A 216 -4.64 -21.89 0.29
CA THR A 216 -4.28 -22.57 -0.97
C THR A 216 -4.70 -21.81 -2.21
N THR A 217 -5.42 -20.69 -2.10
CA THR A 217 -5.99 -19.97 -3.25
C THR A 217 -5.56 -18.51 -3.29
N ILE A 218 -4.97 -18.11 -4.42
CA ILE A 218 -4.65 -16.73 -4.74
C ILE A 218 -5.63 -16.22 -5.80
N HIS A 219 -6.25 -15.09 -5.54
CA HIS A 219 -7.11 -14.39 -6.48
C HIS A 219 -6.41 -13.15 -7.04
N TRP A 220 -6.44 -13.02 -8.36
CA TRP A 220 -5.85 -11.90 -9.07
C TRP A 220 -6.91 -11.08 -9.81
N GLU A 221 -6.80 -9.76 -9.71
CA GLU A 221 -7.54 -8.81 -10.52
C GLU A 221 -6.57 -7.89 -11.24
N SER A 222 -6.74 -7.71 -12.55
CA SER A 222 -6.02 -6.69 -13.29
C SER A 222 -6.79 -5.36 -13.24
N VAL A 223 -6.10 -4.28 -12.93
CA VAL A 223 -6.58 -2.91 -13.06
C VAL A 223 -5.80 -2.27 -14.19
N LYS A 224 -6.49 -2.10 -15.32
CA LYS A 224 -5.96 -1.31 -16.42
C LYS A 224 -6.25 0.15 -16.16
N GLY A 225 -5.38 1.02 -16.65
CA GLY A 225 -5.63 2.46 -16.64
C GLY A 225 -6.99 2.78 -17.27
N PRO A 226 -7.67 3.85 -16.84
CA PRO A 226 -8.95 4.22 -17.40
C PRO A 226 -8.81 4.44 -18.89
N VAL A 227 -9.68 3.80 -19.68
CA VAL A 227 -9.69 3.93 -21.14
C VAL A 227 -10.02 5.37 -21.55
N VAL A 228 -10.81 6.08 -20.72
CA VAL A 228 -11.23 7.51 -20.82
C VAL A 228 -11.75 7.93 -19.42
N PRO A 229 -11.56 9.18 -18.95
CA PRO A 229 -10.99 10.33 -19.65
C PRO A 229 -9.48 10.45 -19.48
N ALA A 230 -8.86 11.09 -20.49
CA ALA A 230 -7.45 11.52 -20.53
C ALA A 230 -7.01 12.39 -19.34
N SER A 231 -7.91 12.73 -18.41
CA SER A 231 -7.64 13.47 -17.19
C SER A 231 -7.00 12.62 -16.10
N VAL A 232 -7.15 11.28 -16.12
CA VAL A 232 -6.53 10.43 -15.10
C VAL A 232 -5.11 10.10 -15.50
N GLN A 233 -4.16 10.66 -14.75
CA GLN A 233 -2.74 10.40 -14.95
C GLN A 233 -2.43 8.94 -14.58
N TRP A 234 -1.67 8.25 -15.44
CA TRP A 234 -1.22 6.88 -15.22
C TRP A 234 0.30 6.81 -15.42
N PRO A 235 1.06 6.08 -14.57
CA PRO A 235 2.49 5.98 -14.77
C PRO A 235 2.84 5.21 -16.04
N VAL A 236 3.90 5.65 -16.72
CA VAL A 236 4.43 4.94 -17.91
C VAL A 236 4.95 3.55 -17.58
N GLU A 237 5.03 2.70 -18.60
CA GLU A 237 5.61 1.36 -18.55
C GLU A 237 7.03 1.39 -18.01
N ARG A 238 7.35 0.49 -17.06
CA ARG A 238 8.65 0.49 -16.39
C ARG A 238 8.98 -0.82 -15.69
N ARG A 239 10.28 -1.08 -15.50
CA ARG A 239 10.83 -2.12 -14.63
C ARG A 239 11.85 -1.51 -13.65
N TYR A 240 12.33 -2.32 -12.70
CA TYR A 240 13.38 -1.97 -11.73
C TYR A 240 13.11 -0.67 -10.95
N HIS A 241 11.84 -0.32 -10.80
CA HIS A 241 11.35 0.76 -9.95
C HIS A 241 11.12 0.23 -8.54
N ALA A 242 11.08 1.13 -7.55
CA ALA A 242 10.82 0.74 -6.17
C ALA A 242 9.42 1.20 -5.73
N ILE A 243 8.74 0.35 -4.96
CA ILE A 243 7.45 0.66 -4.33
C ILE A 243 7.53 0.37 -2.85
N THR A 244 6.92 1.22 -2.03
CA THR A 244 6.68 0.95 -0.61
C THR A 244 5.28 1.40 -0.20
N SER A 245 4.77 0.89 0.92
CA SER A 245 3.46 1.31 1.44
C SER A 245 3.60 2.30 2.57
N ILE A 246 2.81 3.36 2.52
CA ILE A 246 2.50 4.18 3.68
C ILE A 246 1.41 3.45 4.44
N ILE A 247 1.79 2.77 5.52
CA ILE A 247 0.88 2.02 6.37
C ILE A 247 -0.13 3.01 6.97
N SER A 248 -1.42 2.76 6.75
CA SER A 248 -2.54 3.48 7.35
C SER A 248 -3.79 2.63 7.15
N ASP A 249 -4.96 3.10 7.64
CA ASP A 249 -6.23 2.41 7.44
C ASP A 249 -6.61 2.28 5.95
N SER A 250 -6.09 3.18 5.10
CA SER A 250 -6.20 3.14 3.64
C SER A 250 -4.80 3.29 3.02
N PRO A 251 -4.05 2.19 2.87
CA PRO A 251 -2.63 2.26 2.53
C PRO A 251 -2.43 2.97 1.19
N THR A 252 -1.47 3.88 1.14
CA THR A 252 -1.07 4.55 -0.09
C THR A 252 0.28 4.00 -0.51
N LEU A 253 0.44 3.58 -1.77
CA LEU A 253 1.74 3.14 -2.25
C LEU A 253 2.51 4.32 -2.82
N VAL A 254 3.80 4.40 -2.53
CA VAL A 254 4.72 5.36 -3.13
C VAL A 254 5.59 4.60 -4.13
N MET A 255 5.64 5.08 -5.36
CA MET A 255 6.50 4.56 -6.41
C MET A 255 7.52 5.61 -6.83
N ILE A 256 8.79 5.20 -6.98
CA ILE A 256 9.89 6.07 -7.38
C ILE A 256 10.70 5.41 -8.50
N GLY A 257 11.00 6.20 -9.54
CA GLY A 257 12.04 5.87 -10.50
C GLY A 257 11.75 4.66 -11.39
N GLY A 258 12.83 3.97 -11.75
CA GLY A 258 12.85 2.80 -12.60
C GLY A 258 13.40 3.08 -13.99
N GLU A 259 13.29 2.06 -14.84
CA GLU A 259 13.71 2.08 -16.23
C GLU A 259 12.49 1.85 -17.13
N GLY A 260 12.31 2.74 -18.09
CA GLY A 260 11.25 2.72 -19.09
C GLY A 260 11.76 2.16 -20.42
N ASN A 261 11.03 2.46 -21.49
CA ASN A 261 11.41 1.99 -22.82
C ASN A 261 12.79 2.55 -23.24
N ASP A 262 13.46 1.84 -24.15
CA ASP A 262 14.79 2.19 -24.68
C ASP A 262 15.89 2.31 -23.60
N ASP A 263 15.75 1.54 -22.52
CA ASP A 263 16.65 1.50 -21.35
C ASP A 263 16.87 2.89 -20.70
N GLN A 264 15.89 3.79 -20.83
CA GLN A 264 15.94 5.14 -20.26
C GLN A 264 15.37 5.18 -18.84
N LEU A 265 15.96 6.00 -17.97
CA LEU A 265 15.44 6.21 -16.63
C LEU A 265 14.08 6.93 -16.67
N VAL A 266 13.19 6.54 -15.77
CA VAL A 266 11.90 7.21 -15.58
C VAL A 266 11.97 8.09 -14.34
N ASN A 267 12.21 9.38 -14.55
CA ASN A 267 12.50 10.34 -13.48
C ASN A 267 11.24 10.94 -12.85
N ASP A 268 10.25 10.11 -12.51
CA ASP A 268 9.01 10.54 -11.87
C ASP A 268 8.73 9.79 -10.56
N SER A 269 7.70 10.23 -9.85
CA SER A 269 7.25 9.60 -8.61
C SER A 269 5.76 9.76 -8.43
N TRP A 270 5.16 8.76 -7.79
CA TRP A 270 3.72 8.60 -7.76
C TRP A 270 3.21 8.08 -6.43
N LEU A 271 1.98 8.47 -6.10
CA LEU A 271 1.17 7.92 -5.02
C LEU A 271 0.01 7.14 -5.62
N LEU A 272 -0.18 5.89 -5.21
CA LEU A 272 -1.36 5.09 -5.56
C LEU A 272 -2.28 4.99 -4.35
N ASN A 273 -3.47 5.57 -4.47
CA ASN A 273 -4.55 5.31 -3.53
C ASN A 273 -5.08 3.88 -3.76
N THR A 274 -4.89 2.97 -2.80
CA THR A 274 -5.25 1.54 -2.97
C THR A 274 -6.74 1.25 -2.79
N SER A 275 -7.54 2.22 -2.33
CA SER A 275 -9.00 2.10 -2.24
C SER A 275 -9.66 2.37 -3.59
N GLN A 276 -9.18 3.39 -4.30
CA GLN A 276 -9.74 3.82 -5.59
C GLN A 276 -8.90 3.38 -6.80
N TYR A 277 -7.67 2.92 -6.57
CA TYR A 277 -6.65 2.63 -7.58
C TYR A 277 -6.38 3.83 -8.50
N GLN A 278 -6.36 5.02 -7.91
CA GLN A 278 -6.05 6.28 -8.58
C GLN A 278 -4.62 6.72 -8.26
N TRP A 279 -3.92 7.15 -9.30
CA TRP A 279 -2.57 7.66 -9.20
C TRP A 279 -2.56 9.18 -9.11
N SER A 280 -1.69 9.72 -8.26
CA SER A 280 -1.34 11.14 -8.23
C SER A 280 0.18 11.30 -8.26
N LYS A 281 0.66 12.35 -8.94
CA LYS A 281 2.10 12.63 -9.01
C LYS A 281 2.59 13.27 -7.72
N ILE A 282 3.81 12.92 -7.33
CA ILE A 282 4.56 13.62 -6.30
C ILE A 282 5.88 14.10 -6.90
N VAL A 283 6.22 15.38 -6.69
CA VAL A 283 7.43 15.97 -7.24
C VAL A 283 8.61 15.70 -6.32
N LEU A 284 9.59 14.94 -6.80
CA LEU A 284 10.85 14.66 -6.12
C LEU A 284 12.01 15.09 -7.02
N PRO A 285 13.16 15.48 -6.43
CA PRO A 285 14.32 15.88 -7.21
C PRO A 285 14.87 14.70 -8.03
N GLU A 286 15.52 15.01 -9.16
CA GLU A 286 16.12 14.01 -10.04
C GLU A 286 17.18 13.15 -9.33
N SER A 287 17.86 13.70 -8.31
CA SER A 287 18.77 12.94 -7.47
C SER A 287 18.08 11.77 -6.75
N VAL A 288 16.76 11.81 -6.54
CA VAL A 288 15.97 10.71 -5.99
C VAL A 288 15.42 9.82 -7.10
N THR A 289 14.79 10.41 -8.12
CA THR A 289 14.00 9.66 -9.12
C THR A 289 14.83 9.08 -10.26
N GLY A 290 15.98 9.67 -10.57
CA GLY A 290 16.88 9.28 -11.64
C GLY A 290 17.72 8.05 -11.33
N ARG A 291 17.04 6.93 -11.02
CA ARG A 291 17.70 5.66 -10.72
C ARG A 291 16.78 4.46 -10.95
N GLN A 292 17.41 3.32 -11.21
CA GLN A 292 16.78 2.00 -11.26
C GLN A 292 17.46 1.02 -10.30
N SER A 293 16.87 -0.15 -10.08
CA SER A 293 17.43 -1.23 -9.25
C SER A 293 17.78 -0.80 -7.83
N HIS A 294 17.05 0.19 -7.30
CA HIS A 294 17.23 0.76 -5.97
C HIS A 294 16.24 0.16 -4.97
N SER A 295 16.56 0.28 -3.68
CA SER A 295 15.65 -0.10 -2.59
C SER A 295 14.88 1.10 -2.08
N LEU A 296 13.63 0.90 -1.68
CA LEU A 296 12.77 1.91 -1.03
C LEU A 296 12.13 1.31 0.21
N SER A 297 12.10 2.05 1.32
CA SER A 297 11.33 1.67 2.50
C SER A 297 10.69 2.88 3.17
N SER A 298 9.50 2.68 3.72
CA SER A 298 8.79 3.66 4.52
C SER A 298 8.99 3.45 6.03
N ILE A 299 8.93 4.53 6.78
CA ILE A 299 8.98 4.55 8.24
C ILE A 299 7.97 5.57 8.74
N MET A 300 6.97 5.09 9.48
CA MET A 300 6.00 5.97 10.13
C MET A 300 6.62 6.64 11.36
N MET A 301 6.73 7.97 11.32
CA MET A 301 7.19 8.76 12.44
C MET A 301 6.03 9.25 13.31
N SER A 302 4.93 9.63 12.69
CA SER A 302 3.66 9.93 13.36
C SER A 302 2.52 9.78 12.35
N PRO A 303 1.24 9.84 12.77
CA PRO A 303 0.12 9.71 11.84
C PRO A 303 0.13 10.74 10.69
N ASP A 304 0.79 11.87 10.92
CA ASP A 304 0.93 12.97 9.97
C ASP A 304 2.29 13.04 9.25
N CYS A 305 3.26 12.19 9.61
CA CYS A 305 4.62 12.25 9.08
C CYS A 305 5.21 10.87 8.80
N VAL A 306 5.69 10.69 7.58
CA VAL A 306 6.30 9.45 7.09
C VAL A 306 7.64 9.78 6.46
N TRP A 307 8.64 8.98 6.78
CA TRP A 307 9.94 9.04 6.12
C TRP A 307 10.04 7.93 5.10
N LEU A 308 10.48 8.27 3.89
CA LEU A 308 10.89 7.32 2.87
C LEU A 308 12.41 7.34 2.79
N VAL A 309 13.01 6.16 2.68
CA VAL A 309 14.45 6.03 2.55
C VAL A 309 14.74 5.26 1.27
N VAL A 310 15.44 5.91 0.34
CA VAL A 310 15.90 5.35 -0.92
C VAL A 310 17.38 5.01 -0.78
N VAL A 311 17.78 3.80 -1.19
CA VAL A 311 19.17 3.34 -1.07
C VAL A 311 19.65 2.69 -2.36
N GLY A 312 20.83 3.11 -2.82
CA GLY A 312 21.56 2.50 -3.94
C GLY A 312 20.88 2.70 -5.29
N GLY A 313 21.05 1.71 -6.16
CA GLY A 313 20.60 1.74 -7.54
C GLY A 313 21.65 2.27 -8.52
N GLU A 314 21.24 2.33 -9.77
CA GLU A 314 22.09 2.66 -10.91
C GLU A 314 21.44 3.77 -11.75
N GLY A 315 22.27 4.58 -12.38
CA GLY A 315 21.85 5.59 -13.35
C GLY A 315 21.53 5.01 -14.72
N THR A 316 21.56 5.85 -15.75
CA THR A 316 21.25 5.46 -17.13
C THR A 316 22.19 4.39 -17.65
N ALA A 317 21.63 3.43 -18.39
CA ALA A 317 22.38 2.42 -19.12
C ALA A 317 23.16 3.06 -20.29
N GLU A 318 24.48 2.86 -20.30
CA GLU A 318 25.36 3.26 -21.40
C GLU A 318 25.86 2.00 -22.13
N TRP A 319 25.80 2.00 -23.47
CA TRP A 319 26.32 0.89 -24.27
C TRP A 319 27.78 1.11 -24.64
N LYS A 320 28.67 0.21 -24.24
CA LYS A 320 30.10 0.23 -24.60
C LYS A 320 30.44 -0.91 -25.55
N ASP A 321 31.21 -0.60 -26.59
CA ASP A 321 31.81 -1.61 -27.46
C ASP A 321 32.93 -2.32 -26.69
N VAL A 322 32.78 -3.62 -26.49
CA VAL A 322 33.76 -4.48 -25.78
C VAL A 322 34.67 -5.25 -26.77
N GLY A 323 34.63 -4.87 -28.04
CA GLY A 323 35.41 -5.45 -29.13
C GLY A 323 34.64 -6.47 -29.95
N LYS A 324 35.11 -6.73 -31.17
CA LYS A 324 34.52 -7.69 -32.14
C LYS A 324 33.05 -7.41 -32.49
N GLY A 325 32.60 -6.16 -32.36
CA GLY A 325 31.22 -5.75 -32.66
C GLY A 325 30.21 -6.07 -31.55
N TYR A 326 30.67 -6.56 -30.39
CA TYR A 326 29.81 -6.78 -29.23
C TYR A 326 29.70 -5.49 -28.41
N LYS A 327 28.46 -5.06 -28.16
CA LYS A 327 28.17 -3.98 -27.21
C LYS A 327 27.64 -4.58 -25.92
N GLN A 328 28.11 -4.07 -24.78
CA GLN A 328 27.62 -4.43 -23.46
C GLN A 328 27.04 -3.19 -22.79
N SER A 329 25.85 -3.34 -22.20
CA SER A 329 25.24 -2.29 -21.39
C SER A 329 25.96 -2.20 -20.03
N TYR A 330 26.22 -0.97 -19.59
CA TYR A 330 26.81 -0.66 -18.31
C TYR A 330 26.13 0.57 -17.72
N SER A 331 25.59 0.44 -16.51
CA SER A 331 25.02 1.55 -15.76
C SER A 331 25.98 1.97 -14.64
N LYS A 332 26.07 3.27 -14.38
CA LYS A 332 26.89 3.79 -13.28
C LYS A 332 26.12 3.65 -11.97
N ASN A 333 26.75 3.03 -10.97
CA ASN A 333 26.18 2.96 -9.62
C ASN A 333 25.99 4.37 -9.05
N ILE A 334 24.88 4.60 -8.36
CA ILE A 334 24.69 5.82 -7.59
C ILE A 334 25.59 5.78 -6.36
N THR A 335 26.44 6.80 -6.21
CA THR A 335 27.39 6.93 -5.10
C THR A 335 27.05 8.13 -4.22
N ASP A 336 27.83 8.33 -3.16
CA ASP A 336 27.72 9.52 -2.32
C ASP A 336 27.78 10.82 -3.14
N PRO A 337 27.03 11.86 -2.74
CA PRO A 337 26.18 11.90 -1.55
C PRO A 337 24.78 11.27 -1.75
N ASN A 338 24.43 10.87 -2.97
CA ASN A 338 23.06 10.44 -3.32
C ASN A 338 22.78 8.94 -3.11
N ILE A 339 23.73 8.18 -2.56
CA ILE A 339 23.54 6.74 -2.33
C ILE A 339 22.43 6.46 -1.32
N THR A 340 22.22 7.34 -0.34
CA THR A 340 21.11 7.30 0.62
C THR A 340 20.35 8.61 0.54
N MET A 341 19.05 8.54 0.23
CA MET A 341 18.16 9.70 0.24
C MET A 341 17.05 9.47 1.26
N LEU A 342 16.78 10.48 2.10
CA LEU A 342 15.65 10.52 3.02
C LEU A 342 14.65 11.54 2.52
N ILE A 343 13.40 11.14 2.36
CA ILE A 343 12.30 12.02 1.95
C ILE A 343 11.30 12.06 3.09
N GLU A 344 11.02 13.26 3.59
CA GLU A 344 9.98 13.48 4.59
C GLU A 344 8.67 13.85 3.89
N LEU A 345 7.64 13.04 4.12
CA LEU A 345 6.28 13.29 3.68
C LEU A 345 5.40 13.70 4.86
N HIS A 346 4.57 14.72 4.66
CA HIS A 346 3.52 15.10 5.60
C HIS A 346 2.15 15.04 4.95
N VAL A 347 1.14 14.65 5.72
CA VAL A 347 -0.25 14.70 5.27
C VAL A 347 -0.83 16.10 5.51
N VAL A 348 -1.43 16.68 4.48
CA VAL A 348 -2.19 17.92 4.61
C VAL A 348 -3.57 17.58 5.18
N LEU A 349 -3.77 17.80 6.48
CA LEU A 349 -4.98 17.37 7.21
C LEU A 349 -6.31 17.83 6.60
N ARG A 350 -6.35 18.94 5.87
CA ARG A 350 -7.57 19.43 5.20
C ARG A 350 -7.90 18.66 3.91
N GLU A 351 -6.88 18.20 3.20
CA GLU A 351 -6.99 17.59 1.87
C GLU A 351 -6.81 16.06 1.91
N GLY A 352 -6.20 15.54 2.98
CA GLY A 352 -5.83 14.12 3.09
C GLY A 352 -4.67 13.71 2.17
N GLU A 353 -4.00 14.67 1.53
CA GLU A 353 -2.94 14.42 0.56
C GLU A 353 -1.54 14.45 1.18
N TRP A 354 -0.67 13.53 0.75
CA TRP A 354 0.74 13.51 1.14
C TRP A 354 1.56 14.50 0.29
N ARG A 355 2.36 15.33 0.96
CA ARG A 355 3.27 16.27 0.30
C ARG A 355 4.68 16.14 0.83
N VAL A 356 5.66 16.42 -0.04
CA VAL A 356 7.07 16.45 0.32
C VAL A 356 7.34 17.69 1.17
N SER A 357 7.92 17.46 2.34
CA SER A 357 8.37 18.50 3.26
C SER A 357 9.87 18.76 3.10
N GLU A 358 10.67 17.69 3.02
CA GLU A 358 12.12 17.78 2.98
C GLU A 358 12.71 16.58 2.24
N VAL A 359 13.86 16.79 1.60
CA VAL A 359 14.68 15.73 1.01
C VAL A 359 16.12 15.94 1.45
N LEU A 360 16.72 14.92 2.07
CA LEU A 360 18.11 14.92 2.54
C LEU A 360 18.90 13.83 1.83
N ASP A 361 20.15 14.13 1.51
CA ASP A 361 21.14 13.16 1.01
C ASP A 361 21.98 12.58 2.17
N SER A 362 22.99 11.77 1.85
CA SER A 362 23.91 11.19 2.86
C SER A 362 24.55 12.27 3.74
N THR A 363 24.86 13.45 3.21
CA THR A 363 25.53 14.51 3.98
C THR A 363 24.53 15.22 4.91
N GLY A 364 23.32 15.49 4.41
CA GLY A 364 22.23 16.09 5.18
C GLY A 364 21.85 15.25 6.40
N LEU A 365 21.83 13.92 6.23
CA LEU A 365 21.56 12.95 7.31
C LEU A 365 22.58 13.00 8.46
N THR A 366 23.78 13.53 8.24
CA THR A 366 24.83 13.57 9.27
C THR A 366 24.92 14.90 10.01
N THR A 367 24.10 15.89 9.65
CA THR A 367 24.11 17.23 10.26
C THR A 367 23.52 17.24 11.66
N GLU A 368 23.99 18.16 12.51
CA GLU A 368 23.40 18.39 13.85
C GLU A 368 21.92 18.78 13.76
N ALA A 369 21.56 19.61 12.77
CA ALA A 369 20.18 20.03 12.54
C ALA A 369 19.24 18.84 12.28
N TYR A 370 19.66 17.87 11.47
CA TYR A 370 18.91 16.64 11.27
C TYR A 370 18.80 15.83 12.58
N GLN A 371 19.90 15.69 13.34
CA GLN A 371 19.90 14.91 14.57
C GLN A 371 18.95 15.50 15.61
N ASP A 372 18.93 16.82 15.77
CA ASP A 372 18.01 17.55 16.65
C ASP A 372 16.55 17.36 16.22
N LYS A 373 16.27 17.52 14.91
CA LYS A 373 14.95 17.26 14.33
C LYS A 373 14.49 15.83 14.59
N TYR A 374 15.37 14.84 14.38
CA TYR A 374 15.07 13.45 14.64
C TYR A 374 14.79 13.17 16.12
N GLN A 375 15.54 13.76 17.06
CA GLN A 375 15.24 13.61 18.49
C GLN A 375 13.86 14.16 18.85
N LEU A 376 13.44 15.29 18.26
CA LEU A 376 12.11 15.85 18.47
C LEU A 376 11.01 14.94 17.92
N LEU A 377 11.18 14.46 16.68
CA LEU A 377 10.24 13.53 16.05
C LEU A 377 10.15 12.20 16.79
N LEU A 378 11.28 11.70 17.31
CA LEU A 378 11.31 10.47 18.11
C LEU A 378 10.49 10.61 19.40
N LYS A 379 10.58 11.75 20.09
CA LYS A 379 9.73 12.04 21.26
C LYS A 379 8.24 12.07 20.89
N LYS A 380 7.90 12.72 19.76
CA LYS A 380 6.52 12.74 19.23
C LYS A 380 6.05 11.31 18.92
N ARG A 381 6.87 10.51 18.25
CA ARG A 381 6.60 9.11 17.92
C ARG A 381 6.35 8.27 19.16
N GLN A 382 7.24 8.36 20.16
CA GLN A 382 7.10 7.64 21.43
C GLN A 382 5.84 8.07 22.18
N TRP A 383 5.51 9.36 22.17
CA TRP A 383 4.26 9.85 22.73
C TRP A 383 3.05 9.22 22.02
N TRP A 384 3.00 9.21 20.70
CA TRP A 384 1.94 8.55 19.93
C TRP A 384 1.89 7.04 20.22
N GLN A 385 3.04 6.37 20.25
CA GLN A 385 3.10 4.95 20.60
C GLN A 385 2.55 4.70 22.00
N ASN A 386 2.86 5.52 23.00
CA ASN A 386 2.32 5.34 24.34
C ASN A 386 0.80 5.60 24.39
N GLN A 387 0.30 6.57 23.64
CA GLN A 387 -1.15 6.85 23.58
C GLN A 387 -1.94 5.74 22.86
N PHE A 388 -1.34 5.04 21.90
CA PHE A 388 -2.04 4.06 21.05
C PHE A 388 -1.68 2.59 21.31
N ILE A 389 -0.50 2.27 21.85
CA ILE A 389 0.00 0.91 22.11
C ILE A 389 -0.21 0.49 23.58
N VAL A 390 -0.36 1.43 24.53
CA VAL A 390 -0.56 1.10 25.95
C VAL A 390 -2.04 1.03 26.36
N TYR A 391 -2.96 1.59 25.57
CA TYR A 391 -4.41 1.49 25.79
C TYR A 391 -5.27 1.07 24.57
N PRO A 392 -4.83 0.17 23.64
CA PRO A 392 -5.70 -0.30 22.58
C PRO A 392 -6.92 -1.04 23.13
N THR A 393 -6.72 -1.99 24.04
CA THR A 393 -7.81 -2.78 24.63
C THR A 393 -8.76 -1.94 25.46
N GLU A 394 -8.26 -0.96 26.22
CA GLU A 394 -9.14 -0.14 27.08
C GLU A 394 -9.93 0.89 26.26
N ARG A 395 -9.34 1.44 25.19
CA ARG A 395 -10.03 2.33 24.25
C ARG A 395 -11.03 1.57 23.39
N GLU A 396 -10.68 0.39 22.88
CA GLU A 396 -11.59 -0.49 22.16
C GLU A 396 -12.74 -0.93 23.06
N VAL A 397 -12.48 -1.36 24.30
CA VAL A 397 -13.54 -1.70 25.27
C VAL A 397 -14.41 -0.48 25.60
N LYS A 398 -13.82 0.72 25.79
CA LYS A 398 -14.60 1.95 26.02
C LYS A 398 -15.45 2.33 24.80
N LEU A 399 -14.93 2.20 23.59
CA LEU A 399 -15.67 2.42 22.34
C LEU A 399 -16.75 1.36 22.14
N GLN A 400 -16.47 0.09 22.42
CA GLN A 400 -17.44 -1.01 22.35
C GLN A 400 -18.59 -0.76 23.34
N ASN A 401 -18.26 -0.43 24.59
CA ASN A 401 -19.24 -0.10 25.63
C ASN A 401 -20.06 1.15 25.26
N TYR A 402 -19.42 2.16 24.65
CA TYR A 402 -20.11 3.38 24.20
C TYR A 402 -21.04 3.09 23.02
N VAL A 403 -20.61 2.29 22.05
CA VAL A 403 -21.45 1.85 20.92
C VAL A 403 -22.62 1.00 21.41
N GLU A 404 -22.41 0.07 22.35
CA GLU A 404 -23.48 -0.71 22.97
C GLU A 404 -24.47 0.17 23.74
N SER A 405 -23.98 1.19 24.47
CA SER A 405 -24.82 2.17 25.15
C SER A 405 -25.69 2.95 24.17
N LEU A 406 -25.11 3.46 23.08
CA LEU A 406 -25.85 4.18 22.04
C LEU A 406 -26.89 3.29 21.34
N GLN A 407 -26.56 2.03 21.07
CA GLN A 407 -27.53 1.06 20.52
C GLN A 407 -28.68 0.78 21.49
N GLN A 408 -28.42 0.76 22.79
CA GLN A 408 -29.45 0.58 23.80
C GLN A 408 -30.36 1.81 23.91
N GLU A 409 -29.81 3.01 23.91
CA GLU A 409 -30.58 4.26 23.88
C GLU A 409 -31.46 4.36 22.62
N LEU A 410 -30.92 3.96 21.47
CA LEU A 410 -31.68 3.92 20.22
C LEU A 410 -32.87 2.95 20.32
N ARG A 411 -32.68 1.74 20.84
CA ARG A 411 -33.77 0.77 21.05
C ARG A 411 -34.86 1.30 21.97
N VAL A 412 -34.49 1.99 23.06
CA VAL A 412 -35.45 2.60 23.98
C VAL A 412 -36.22 3.74 23.31
N SER A 413 -35.54 4.58 22.54
CA SER A 413 -36.17 5.66 21.78
C SER A 413 -37.18 5.13 20.75
N GLU A 414 -36.81 4.07 20.02
CA GLU A 414 -37.70 3.38 19.07
C GLU A 414 -38.92 2.74 19.76
N GLY A 415 -38.72 2.13 20.93
CA GLY A 415 -39.82 1.61 21.75
C GLY A 415 -40.77 2.70 22.23
N ASN A 416 -40.24 3.82 22.74
CA ASN A 416 -41.04 4.96 23.18
C ASN A 416 -41.81 5.60 22.02
N LYS A 417 -41.21 5.68 20.82
CA LYS A 417 -41.88 6.16 19.61
C LYS A 417 -43.06 5.26 19.24
N THR A 418 -42.88 3.95 19.28
CA THR A 418 -43.95 2.97 19.00
C THR A 418 -45.08 3.09 20.02
N SER A 419 -44.75 3.19 21.31
CA SER A 419 -45.74 3.36 22.39
C SER A 419 -46.51 4.69 22.28
N LEU A 420 -45.84 5.78 21.91
CA LEU A 420 -46.49 7.06 21.65
C LEU A 420 -47.43 6.98 20.43
N GLN A 421 -47.03 6.26 19.37
CA GLN A 421 -47.89 6.04 18.21
C GLN A 421 -49.12 5.21 18.56
N GLU A 422 -48.97 4.16 19.37
CA GLU A 422 -50.09 3.36 19.88
C GLU A 422 -51.03 4.19 20.77
N ALA A 423 -50.48 4.98 21.70
CA ALA A 423 -51.27 5.85 22.56
C ALA A 423 -52.03 6.94 21.77
N LEU A 424 -51.41 7.50 20.72
CA LEU A 424 -52.07 8.43 19.79
C LEU A 424 -53.20 7.75 19.00
N LEU A 425 -53.00 6.49 18.60
CA LEU A 425 -54.02 5.72 17.88
C LEU A 425 -55.20 5.36 18.80
N GLU A 426 -54.93 4.95 20.04
CA GLU A 426 -55.95 4.66 21.06
C GLU A 426 -56.72 5.92 21.45
N ALA A 427 -56.04 7.05 21.65
CA ALA A 427 -56.68 8.33 21.93
C ALA A 427 -57.61 8.76 20.77
N SER A 428 -57.16 8.57 19.52
CA SER A 428 -57.99 8.86 18.33
C SER A 428 -59.21 7.93 18.22
N GLN A 429 -59.07 6.65 18.59
CA GLN A 429 -60.18 5.71 18.63
C GLN A 429 -61.19 6.02 19.75
N GLN A 430 -60.70 6.40 20.94
CA GLN A 430 -61.54 6.85 22.07
C GLN A 430 -62.30 8.15 21.76
N GLU A 431 -61.68 9.06 21.02
CA GLU A 431 -62.32 10.29 20.57
C GLU A 431 -63.43 10.01 19.55
N LYS A 432 -63.21 9.08 18.62
CA LYS A 432 -64.26 8.57 17.71
C LYS A 432 -65.43 7.91 18.44
N THR A 433 -65.17 7.05 19.43
CA THR A 433 -66.24 6.39 20.20
C THR A 433 -66.99 7.36 21.12
N ARG A 434 -66.33 8.40 21.66
CA ARG A 434 -67.03 9.49 22.37
C ARG A 434 -67.91 10.31 21.46
N VAL A 435 -67.48 10.61 20.23
CA VAL A 435 -68.27 11.39 19.27
C VAL A 435 -69.48 10.59 18.74
N GLU A 436 -69.35 9.26 18.60
CA GLU A 436 -70.47 8.38 18.25
C GLU A 436 -71.45 8.17 19.43
N GLY A 437 -70.97 7.98 20.66
CA GLY A 437 -71.82 7.89 21.85
C GLY A 437 -72.58 9.19 22.18
N VAL A 438 -71.99 10.36 21.90
CA VAL A 438 -72.68 11.66 22.07
C VAL A 438 -73.76 11.87 21.00
N LYS A 439 -73.65 11.28 19.81
CA LYS A 439 -74.72 11.31 18.79
C LYS A 439 -75.91 10.42 19.15
N GLU A 440 -75.68 9.26 19.78
CA GLU A 440 -76.80 8.43 20.29
C GLU A 440 -77.48 9.04 21.51
N THR A 441 -76.74 9.74 22.38
CA THR A 441 -77.32 10.36 23.59
C THR A 441 -78.04 11.70 23.31
N LYS A 442 -77.76 12.38 22.18
CA LYS A 442 -78.46 13.62 21.78
C LYS A 442 -79.73 13.43 20.96
N LEU A 443 -80.08 12.20 20.55
CA LEU A 443 -81.34 11.95 19.84
C LEU A 443 -82.55 11.73 20.79
N SER A 444 -82.35 11.63 22.11
CA SER A 444 -83.42 11.34 23.07
C SER A 444 -83.85 12.50 23.97
N SER A 445 -83.20 13.67 23.91
CA SER A 445 -83.53 14.77 24.81
C SER A 445 -83.29 16.17 24.22
N THR A 446 -84.20 16.64 23.37
CA THR A 446 -84.75 18.02 23.41
C THR A 446 -85.77 18.23 22.29
N LYS A 447 -87.06 18.24 22.66
CA LYS A 447 -88.08 19.04 21.97
C LYS A 447 -88.21 20.35 22.73
N GLU A 448 -88.16 21.45 21.95
CA GLU A 448 -88.88 22.73 22.09
C GLU A 448 -88.83 23.40 23.49
N GLU A 449 -88.38 24.64 23.63
CA GLU A 449 -89.03 25.82 23.06
C GLU A 449 -88.10 27.04 22.93
N VAL A 450 -88.51 27.92 22.02
CA VAL A 450 -87.89 29.14 21.48
C VAL A 450 -88.46 30.38 22.18
N SER A 451 -87.67 31.45 22.39
CA SER A 451 -88.12 32.85 22.28
C SER A 451 -87.00 33.90 22.39
N THR A 452 -86.80 34.69 21.30
CA THR A 452 -86.48 36.16 21.19
C THR A 452 -85.26 36.75 21.92
N GLY A 453 -84.17 37.31 21.33
CA GLY A 453 -83.99 38.47 20.41
C GLY A 453 -83.78 39.82 21.19
N PRO A 454 -83.06 40.89 20.75
CA PRO A 454 -82.30 41.16 19.49
C PRO A 454 -80.93 41.95 19.59
N THR A 455 -80.23 42.06 18.44
CA THR A 455 -79.32 43.12 17.86
C THR A 455 -78.12 43.72 18.63
N ASP A 456 -76.87 43.64 18.11
CA ASP A 456 -76.25 44.57 17.12
C ASP A 456 -74.70 44.41 16.98
N VAL A 457 -74.17 44.96 15.87
CA VAL A 457 -72.77 45.43 15.58
C VAL A 457 -71.87 44.57 14.64
N TYR A 458 -71.75 45.09 13.41
CA TYR A 458 -70.61 45.17 12.44
C TYR A 458 -69.52 44.07 12.43
N LYS A 459 -69.48 43.24 11.36
CA LYS A 459 -68.64 43.29 10.14
C LYS A 459 -67.17 42.89 10.34
N ASP A 460 -66.80 41.74 9.80
CA ASP A 460 -65.70 41.57 8.82
C ASP A 460 -65.81 40.17 8.18
N ASN A 461 -65.84 40.14 6.84
CA ASN A 461 -65.78 38.95 6.01
C ASN A 461 -64.67 39.15 4.97
N ASP A 462 -63.93 38.05 4.76
CA ASP A 462 -63.31 37.56 3.52
C ASP A 462 -62.51 38.54 2.67
N ASP A 463 -61.31 38.13 2.26
CA ASP A 463 -61.15 37.89 0.82
C ASP A 463 -59.91 37.08 0.40
N LEU A 464 -60.12 36.46 -0.76
CA LEU A 464 -59.29 35.58 -1.56
C LEU A 464 -58.41 36.35 -2.58
N LYS A 465 -57.37 35.64 -3.06
CA LYS A 465 -56.72 35.68 -4.40
C LYS A 465 -55.72 36.80 -4.78
N GLY A 466 -54.60 36.34 -5.37
CA GLY A 466 -54.19 36.75 -6.74
C GLY A 466 -53.00 37.72 -6.91
N GLU A 467 -51.86 37.15 -7.34
CA GLU A 467 -50.89 37.55 -8.40
C GLU A 467 -50.26 38.96 -8.60
N GLU A 468 -49.02 38.90 -9.15
CA GLU A 468 -48.19 39.87 -9.93
C GLU A 468 -47.41 41.01 -9.22
N GLU A 469 -46.05 40.96 -9.24
CA GLU A 469 -45.07 41.80 -9.99
C GLU A 469 -44.86 43.21 -9.36
N GLU A 470 -43.72 43.91 -9.28
CA GLU A 470 -42.38 43.91 -9.91
C GLU A 470 -41.49 44.94 -9.12
N GLN A 471 -40.14 44.82 -9.20
CA GLN A 471 -39.09 45.88 -9.18
C GLN A 471 -38.94 46.84 -7.95
N GLN A 472 -37.78 47.40 -7.54
CA GLN A 472 -36.36 47.39 -7.92
C GLN A 472 -35.53 48.11 -6.81
N THR A 473 -34.26 47.70 -6.66
CA THR A 473 -33.01 48.46 -6.35
C THR A 473 -32.83 49.30 -5.06
N THR A 474 -31.73 49.04 -4.33
CA THR A 474 -30.52 49.92 -4.23
C THR A 474 -29.34 49.22 -3.54
N ASP A 475 -28.31 48.89 -4.33
CA ASP A 475 -26.88 49.25 -4.24
C ASP A 475 -26.06 49.42 -2.92
N THR A 476 -24.93 48.68 -2.93
CA THR A 476 -23.51 49.04 -2.61
C THR A 476 -23.03 49.26 -1.16
N LYS A 477 -22.09 48.40 -0.69
CA LYS A 477 -20.70 48.81 -0.40
C LYS A 477 -19.73 47.65 -0.06
N GLN A 478 -18.63 47.62 -0.81
CA GLN A 478 -17.34 47.03 -0.46
C GLN A 478 -16.71 47.78 0.73
N THR A 479 -15.91 47.07 1.53
CA THR A 479 -14.77 47.66 2.25
C THR A 479 -13.60 46.69 2.28
N SER A 480 -12.50 47.13 1.67
CA SER A 480 -11.13 46.72 1.92
C SER A 480 -10.50 47.62 2.98
N SER A 481 -9.62 47.07 3.82
CA SER A 481 -8.51 47.78 4.49
C SER A 481 -7.50 46.70 4.90
N GLN A 482 -6.35 46.65 4.23
CA GLN A 482 -5.03 47.14 4.68
C GLN A 482 -4.32 46.19 5.65
#